data_AF-A0A269W7Z1-F1
#
_entry.id   AF-A0A269W7Z1-F1
#
_cell.length_a   1.000
_cell.length_b   1.000
_cell.length_c   1.000
_cell.angle_alpha   90.00
_cell.angle_beta   90.00
_cell.angle_gamma   90.00
#
_symmetry.space_group_name_H-M   'P 1'
#
loop_
_entity.id
_entity.type
_entity.pdbx_description
1 polymer ?
#
loop_
_entity_poly.entity_id
_entity_poly.type
_entity_poly.pdbx_seq_one_letter_code
_entity_poly.pdbx_strand_id
1 'polypeptide(L)' 'MKSYKGTNSFHMVGQAWQIRIMLKQWQKEWGKDATVLDVIMPPKPRK' A
#
# COMPACT_ATOMS: atom_id res chain seq x y z
N MET A 1 6.50 -14.46 -1.54
CA MET A 1 5.62 -13.27 -1.59
C MET A 1 5.98 -12.47 -2.82
N LYS A 2 5.00 -11.99 -3.60
CA LYS A 2 5.23 -11.09 -4.75
C LYS A 2 4.32 -9.88 -4.58
N SER A 3 4.88 -8.69 -4.61
CA SER A 3 4.13 -7.44 -4.64
C SER A 3 4.53 -6.63 -5.86
N TYR A 4 3.54 -6.07 -6.55
CA TYR A 4 3.77 -5.14 -7.64
C TYR A 4 2.70 -4.07 -7.68
N LYS A 5 3.10 -2.88 -8.10
CA LYS A 5 2.24 -1.72 -8.27
C LYS A 5 1.93 -1.59 -9.76
N GLY A 6 0.65 -1.68 -10.12
CA GLY A 6 0.13 -1.24 -11.40
C GLY A 6 -0.15 0.25 -11.37
N THR A 7 -0.52 0.83 -12.51
CA THR A 7 -0.76 2.29 -12.63
C THR A 7 -1.76 2.80 -11.59
N ASN A 8 -2.86 2.07 -11.39
CA ASN A 8 -3.93 2.40 -10.43
C ASN A 8 -4.26 1.23 -9.49
N SER A 9 -3.33 0.29 -9.30
CA SER A 9 -3.58 -0.89 -8.47
C SER A 9 -2.33 -1.30 -7.70
N PHE A 10 -2.54 -1.96 -6.56
CA PHE A 10 -1.49 -2.64 -5.83
C PHE A 10 -1.86 -4.11 -5.65
N HIS A 11 -1.00 -5.00 -6.10
CA HIS A 11 -1.23 -6.44 -6.02
C HIS A 11 -0.27 -7.05 -4.99
N MET A 12 -0.84 -7.71 -3.98
CA MET A 12 -0.10 -8.52 -3.00
C MET A 12 -0.45 -9.99 -3.19
N VAL A 13 0.55 -10.83 -3.47
CA VAL A 13 0.37 -12.29 -3.60
C VAL A 13 1.24 -13.00 -2.56
N GLY A 14 0.58 -13.72 -1.64
CA GLY A 14 1.21 -14.43 -0.53
C GLY A 14 0.19 -15.09 0.38
N GLN A 15 0.63 -15.62 1.51
CA GLN A 15 -0.28 -16.15 2.53
C GLN A 15 -1.07 -15.01 3.18
N ALA A 16 -2.32 -15.27 3.54
CA ALA A 16 -3.23 -14.24 4.08
C ALA A 16 -2.66 -13.49 5.29
N TRP A 17 -1.95 -14.19 6.19
CA TRP A 17 -1.32 -13.57 7.35
C TRP A 17 -0.20 -12.59 6.97
N GLN A 18 0.57 -12.90 5.92
CA GLN A 18 1.66 -12.03 5.44
C GLN A 18 1.10 -10.73 4.87
N ILE A 19 0.03 -10.83 4.06
CA ILE A 19 -0.69 -9.68 3.50
C ILE A 19 -1.22 -8.80 4.64
N ARG A 20 -1.80 -9.42 5.69
CA ARG A 20 -2.32 -8.70 6.86
C ARG A 20 -1.22 -7.96 7.64
N ILE A 21 -0.03 -8.54 7.78
CA ILE A 21 1.11 -7.87 8.42
C ILE A 21 1.56 -6.67 7.58
N MET A 22 1.68 -6.82 6.25
CA MET A 22 2.07 -5.72 5.37
C MET A 22 1.10 -4.55 5.45
N LEU A 23 -0.22 -4.82 5.40
CA LEU A 23 -1.24 -3.78 5.53
C LEU A 23 -1.15 -3.03 6.87
N LYS A 24 -0.87 -3.74 7.97
CA LYS A 24 -0.68 -3.12 9.29
C LYS A 24 0.59 -2.26 9.35
N GLN A 25 1.70 -2.76 8.81
CA GLN A 25 2.95 -2.00 8.78
C GLN A 25 2.76 -0.70 7.99
N TRP A 26 2.06 -0.80 6.87
CA TRP A 26 1.78 0.34 6.03
C TRP A 26 0.89 1.39 6.69
N GLN A 27 -0.19 0.96 7.34
CA GLN A 27 -1.05 1.86 8.12
C GLN A 27 -0.28 2.56 9.25
N LYS A 28 0.73 1.90 9.84
CA LYS A 28 1.62 2.50 10.83
C LYS A 28 2.52 3.58 10.23
N GLU A 29 3.05 3.35 9.03
CA GLU A 29 3.97 4.28 8.34
C GLU A 29 3.24 5.53 7.80
N TRP A 30 2.02 5.38 7.31
CA TRP A 30 1.27 6.46 6.66
C TRP A 30 0.26 7.15 7.57
N GLY A 31 -0.07 6.53 8.71
CA GLY A 31 -1.06 7.04 9.66
C GLY A 31 -2.42 6.37 9.51
N LYS A 32 -3.26 6.51 10.55
CA LYS A 32 -4.57 5.84 10.62
C LYS A 32 -5.55 6.30 9.54
N ASP A 33 -5.38 7.52 9.06
CA ASP A 33 -6.24 8.16 8.06
C ASP A 33 -5.75 7.93 6.62
N ALA A 34 -4.65 7.21 6.44
CA ALA A 34 -4.11 6.90 5.13
C ALA A 34 -5.08 6.02 4.35
N THR A 35 -5.43 6.48 3.16
CA THR A 35 -6.33 5.79 2.25
C THR A 35 -5.53 4.95 1.25
N VAL A 36 -6.21 3.99 0.61
CA VAL A 36 -5.63 3.20 -0.50
C VAL A 36 -5.23 4.10 -1.68
N LEU A 37 -5.83 5.28 -1.84
CA LEU A 37 -5.47 6.22 -2.91
C LEU A 37 -4.11 6.88 -2.66
N ASP A 38 -3.80 7.23 -1.41
CA ASP A 38 -2.52 7.86 -1.06
C ASP A 38 -1.34 6.98 -1.50
N VAL A 39 -1.56 5.68 -1.42
CA VAL A 39 -0.60 4.64 -1.74
C VAL A 39 -0.40 4.48 -3.23
N ILE A 40 -1.53 4.38 -3.94
CA ILE A 40 -1.55 3.94 -5.32
C ILE A 40 -1.21 5.14 -6.21
N MET A 41 -1.61 6.34 -5.81
CA MET A 41 -1.22 7.54 -6.52
C MET A 41 0.29 7.81 -6.39
N PRO A 42 0.95 8.28 -7.46
CA PRO A 42 2.27 8.87 -7.32
C PRO A 42 2.18 10.10 -6.40
N PRO A 43 3.20 10.38 -5.57
CA PRO A 43 3.20 11.56 -4.73
C PRO A 43 2.96 12.80 -5.62
N LYS A 44 1.95 13.60 -5.27
CA LYS A 44 1.65 14.85 -5.96
C LYS A 44 2.95 15.68 -5.98
N PRO A 45 3.43 16.16 -7.15
CA PRO A 45 4.63 16.98 -7.19
C PRO A 45 4.40 18.19 -6.30
N ARG A 46 5.25 18.36 -5.29
CA ARG A 46 5.28 19.57 -4.47
C ARG A 46 5.67 20.70 -5.44
N LYS A 47 4.71 21.61 -5.71
CA LYS A 47 5.01 22.90 -6.33
C LYS A 47 5.75 23.77 -5.33
#